data_AF-A0A4Y7RJM0-F1
#
_entry.id   AF-A0A4Y7RJM0-F1
#
_cell.length_a   1.000
_cell.length_b   1.000
_cell.length_c   1.000
_cell.angle_alpha   90.00
_cell.angle_beta   90.00
_cell.angle_gamma   90.00
#
_symmetry.space_group_name_H-M   'P 1'
#
loop_
_entity.id
_entity.type
_entity.pdbx_description
1 polymer ?
#
loop_
_entity_poly.entity_id
_entity_poly.type
_entity_poly.pdbx_seq_one_letter_code
_entity_poly.pdbx_strand_id
1 'polypeptide(L)'
;MSFLAITPTGNVQLNNEALLGHLEFHTVPDLRIQKSDLASLWLKHNLPNEFLPGEIRPCDAFRRATASAQQTVTVNWNGGQYKARLMIREIKSNNEEITRALVREVIDGRNEVLDYATAGKLTFRRKNNSIHIQRDPYLHPEYNYYGILDRIERTYNEFINYHTRDTVRNLVNKVINSANPVNIIPRSQGKFIPKNNYYLLLGLKGLLEELRPYAKGECGMDLIPIVNTAEQRELVARRASIEIAGELDALVAELAEHLQKSGDNSLSTVQRLTSRAIELQERVREYEKLVNVRMNVLRAQLAEFISRVTPEESRQAI
;
A
#
# COMPACT_ATOMS: atom_id res chain seq x y z
N MET A 1 28.45 9.49 34.29
CA MET A 1 28.12 8.04 34.25
C MET A 1 26.66 7.90 34.61
N SER A 2 25.79 7.58 33.65
CA SER A 2 24.37 7.30 33.89
C SER A 2 24.10 5.91 33.35
N PHE A 3 23.87 4.98 34.28
CA PHE A 3 23.77 3.55 34.03
C PHE A 3 22.46 3.19 33.32
N LEU A 4 22.61 2.26 32.38
CA LEU A 4 21.54 1.53 31.70
C LEU A 4 20.56 0.94 32.73
N ALA A 5 19.28 1.30 32.63
CA ALA A 5 18.22 0.60 33.35
C ALA A 5 17.73 -0.56 32.47
N ILE A 6 18.01 -1.80 32.90
CA ILE A 6 17.52 -3.01 32.25
C ILE A 6 16.11 -3.27 32.78
N THR A 7 15.11 -3.24 31.90
CA THR A 7 13.75 -3.70 32.25
C THR A 7 13.65 -5.22 32.10
N PRO A 8 12.68 -5.88 32.76
CA PRO A 8 12.58 -7.36 32.79
C PRO A 8 12.40 -8.04 31.43
N THR A 9 12.20 -7.26 30.36
CA THR A 9 12.05 -7.71 28.97
C THR A 9 13.34 -7.61 28.14
N GLY A 10 14.49 -7.29 28.75
CA GLY A 10 15.78 -7.23 28.04
C GLY A 10 15.93 -6.04 27.09
N ASN A 11 14.96 -5.12 27.06
CA ASN A 11 15.07 -3.88 26.29
C ASN A 11 15.90 -2.86 27.08
N VAL A 12 17.07 -2.52 26.51
CA VAL A 12 17.84 -1.36 26.93
C VAL A 12 17.03 -0.10 26.60
N GLN A 13 16.56 0.62 27.61
CA GLN A 13 16.03 1.97 27.42
C GLN A 13 17.20 2.92 27.12
N LEU A 14 17.49 3.09 25.83
CA LEU A 14 18.42 4.12 25.37
C LEU A 14 17.75 5.49 25.59
N ASN A 15 18.46 6.43 26.21
CA ASN A 15 18.01 7.82 26.32
C ASN A 15 17.70 8.38 24.92
N ASN A 16 16.59 9.09 24.75
CA ASN A 16 16.14 9.63 23.46
C ASN A 16 17.17 10.60 22.81
N GLU A 17 18.05 11.19 23.61
CA GLU A 17 19.17 12.01 23.11
C GLU A 17 20.29 11.17 22.48
N ALA A 18 20.45 9.93 22.92
CA ALA A 18 21.45 8.98 22.42
C ALA A 18 21.03 8.30 21.11
N LEU A 19 19.82 8.57 20.61
CA LEU A 19 19.29 7.99 19.38
C LEU A 19 19.15 9.03 18.28
N LEU A 20 19.29 8.58 17.04
CA LEU A 20 18.84 9.29 15.83
C LEU A 20 17.46 8.81 15.41
N GLY A 21 17.15 7.53 15.62
CA GLY A 21 15.91 6.94 15.16
C GLY A 21 16.00 5.42 15.17
N HIS A 22 15.20 4.78 14.34
CA HIS A 22 15.12 3.32 14.24
C HIS A 22 15.18 2.89 12.78
N LEU A 23 15.84 1.78 12.51
CA LEU A 23 15.64 1.02 11.29
C LEU A 23 14.44 0.10 11.50
N GLU A 24 13.42 0.28 10.69
CA GLU A 24 12.15 -0.43 10.77
C GLU A 24 12.09 -1.52 9.69
N PHE A 25 11.67 -2.72 10.09
CA PHE A 25 11.32 -3.82 9.21
C PHE A 25 9.95 -4.37 9.62
N HIS A 26 9.07 -4.64 8.67
CA HIS A 26 7.80 -5.27 8.97
C HIS A 26 7.46 -6.39 7.99
N THR A 27 6.63 -7.30 8.49
CA THR A 27 6.03 -8.37 7.69
C THR A 27 4.53 -8.35 7.90
N VAL A 28 3.79 -8.31 6.78
CA VAL A 28 2.34 -8.47 6.76
C VAL A 28 2.01 -9.67 5.86
N PRO A 29 1.73 -10.85 6.44
CA PRO A 29 1.43 -12.08 5.71
C PRO A 29 -0.02 -12.10 5.24
N ASP A 30 -0.47 -13.19 4.62
CA ASP A 30 -1.89 -13.34 4.30
C ASP A 30 -2.72 -13.32 5.59
N LEU A 31 -3.71 -12.44 5.66
CA LEU A 31 -4.54 -12.26 6.86
C LEU A 31 -5.95 -11.81 6.46
N ARG A 32 -6.90 -12.04 7.37
CA ARG A 32 -8.27 -11.53 7.29
C ARG A 32 -8.71 -11.02 8.65
N ILE A 33 -9.08 -9.75 8.72
CA ILE A 33 -9.58 -9.12 9.95
C ILE A 33 -10.89 -8.41 9.67
N GLN A 34 -11.85 -8.48 10.61
CA GLN A 34 -13.10 -7.75 10.47
C GLN A 34 -12.86 -6.24 10.51
N LYS A 35 -13.69 -5.47 9.82
CA LYS A 35 -13.58 -4.01 9.79
C LYS A 35 -13.63 -3.37 11.19
N SER A 36 -14.52 -3.88 12.05
CA SER A 36 -14.69 -3.41 13.43
C SER A 36 -13.44 -3.69 14.28
N ASP A 37 -12.86 -4.87 14.12
CA ASP A 37 -11.70 -5.30 14.90
C ASP A 37 -10.48 -4.48 14.48
N LEU A 38 -10.25 -4.28 13.18
CA LEU A 38 -9.15 -3.45 12.69
C LEU A 38 -9.29 -2.01 13.20
N ALA A 39 -10.48 -1.42 13.15
CA ALA A 39 -10.72 -0.07 13.66
C ALA A 39 -10.48 0.03 15.17
N SER A 40 -10.90 -0.99 15.93
CA SER A 40 -10.70 -1.05 17.39
C SER A 40 -9.22 -1.17 17.74
N LEU A 41 -8.47 -2.03 17.05
CA LEU A 41 -7.03 -2.17 17.22
C LEU A 41 -6.29 -0.87 16.82
N TRP A 42 -6.71 -0.22 15.74
CA TRP A 42 -6.13 1.04 15.28
C TRP A 42 -6.23 2.14 16.34
N LEU A 43 -7.42 2.31 16.92
CA LEU A 43 -7.67 3.25 18.00
C LEU A 43 -6.89 2.88 19.27
N LYS A 44 -6.88 1.59 19.64
CA LYS A 44 -6.15 1.09 20.81
C LYS A 44 -4.67 1.45 20.76
N HIS A 45 -4.06 1.42 19.59
CA HIS A 45 -2.64 1.74 19.39
C HIS A 45 -2.36 3.22 19.09
N ASN A 46 -3.35 4.11 19.25
CA ASN A 46 -3.24 5.56 19.04
C ASN A 46 -2.68 5.93 17.66
N LEU A 47 -3.04 5.16 16.62
CA LEU A 47 -2.63 5.46 15.26
C LEU A 47 -3.52 6.57 14.65
N PRO A 48 -2.99 7.47 13.82
CA PRO A 48 -3.78 8.58 13.27
C PRO A 48 -4.96 8.09 12.43
N ASN A 49 -6.15 8.64 12.67
CA ASN A 49 -7.39 8.21 12.02
C ASN A 49 -7.43 8.53 10.52
N GLU A 50 -6.65 9.51 10.06
CA GLU A 50 -6.53 9.86 8.63
C GLU A 50 -6.02 8.70 7.76
N PHE A 51 -5.31 7.75 8.37
CA PHE A 51 -4.82 6.56 7.66
C PHE A 51 -5.83 5.42 7.67
N LEU A 52 -6.75 5.36 8.63
CA LEU A 52 -7.71 4.26 8.77
C LEU A 52 -8.47 4.06 7.45
N PRO A 53 -8.66 2.81 7.01
CA PRO A 53 -9.35 2.57 5.74
C PRO A 53 -10.81 3.01 5.88
N GLY A 54 -11.33 3.66 4.83
CA GLY A 54 -12.76 3.90 4.73
C GLY A 54 -13.57 2.61 4.55
N GLU A 55 -14.88 2.75 4.45
CA GLU A 55 -15.79 1.62 4.22
C GLU A 55 -15.40 0.80 2.98
N ILE A 56 -15.53 -0.52 3.11
CA ILE A 56 -15.31 -1.43 1.99
C ILE A 56 -16.42 -1.21 0.97
N ARG A 57 -16.04 -0.72 -0.21
CA ARG A 57 -16.99 -0.52 -1.29
C ARG A 57 -17.56 -1.87 -1.75
N PRO A 58 -18.89 -2.05 -1.77
CA PRO A 58 -19.52 -3.28 -2.24
C PRO A 58 -19.02 -3.74 -3.61
N CYS A 59 -18.81 -2.82 -4.56
CA CYS A 59 -18.29 -3.17 -5.88
C CYS A 59 -16.87 -3.75 -5.84
N ASP A 60 -16.03 -3.31 -4.91
CA ASP A 60 -14.65 -3.78 -4.79
C ASP A 60 -14.60 -5.12 -4.06
N ALA A 61 -15.49 -5.35 -3.08
CA ALA A 61 -15.74 -6.67 -2.51
C ALA A 61 -16.20 -7.66 -3.59
N PHE A 62 -17.13 -7.26 -4.48
CA PHE A 62 -17.56 -8.09 -5.61
C PHE A 62 -16.41 -8.42 -6.57
N ARG A 63 -15.58 -7.44 -6.92
CA ARG A 63 -14.42 -7.67 -7.79
C ARG A 63 -13.41 -8.63 -7.16
N ARG A 64 -13.15 -8.51 -5.86
CA ARG A 64 -12.27 -9.44 -5.14
C ARG A 64 -12.87 -10.85 -5.08
N ALA A 65 -14.16 -10.97 -4.76
CA ALA A 65 -14.83 -12.26 -4.62
C ALA A 65 -14.83 -13.03 -5.95
N THR A 66 -15.17 -12.33 -7.04
CA THR A 66 -15.07 -12.92 -8.38
C THR A 66 -13.62 -13.28 -8.73
N ALA A 67 -12.65 -12.39 -8.54
CA ALA A 67 -11.24 -12.68 -8.85
C ALA A 67 -10.69 -13.90 -8.08
N SER A 68 -11.14 -14.17 -6.86
CA SER A 68 -10.74 -15.38 -6.11
C SER A 68 -11.20 -16.70 -6.71
N ALA A 69 -12.13 -16.67 -7.68
CA ALA A 69 -12.54 -17.86 -8.42
C ALA A 69 -11.55 -18.28 -9.52
N GLN A 70 -10.54 -17.45 -9.81
CA GLN A 70 -9.52 -17.76 -10.81
C GLN A 70 -8.56 -18.84 -10.31
N GLN A 71 -8.37 -19.89 -11.10
CA GLN A 71 -7.53 -21.04 -10.75
C GLN A 71 -7.25 -21.90 -11.98
N THR A 72 -6.24 -22.76 -11.91
CA THR A 72 -6.04 -23.83 -12.90
C THR A 72 -6.52 -25.15 -12.30
N VAL A 73 -7.35 -25.87 -13.04
CA VAL A 73 -7.96 -27.14 -12.62
C VAL A 73 -7.70 -28.22 -13.65
N THR A 74 -7.88 -29.48 -13.26
CA THR A 74 -7.92 -30.61 -14.18
C THR A 74 -9.37 -30.86 -14.59
N VAL A 75 -9.61 -31.08 -15.90
CA VAL A 75 -10.93 -31.33 -16.47
C VAL A 75 -10.91 -32.58 -17.35
N ASN A 76 -12.06 -33.25 -17.44
CA ASN A 76 -12.26 -34.37 -18.37
C ASN A 76 -12.89 -33.85 -19.67
N TRP A 77 -12.05 -33.46 -20.63
CA TRP A 77 -12.46 -32.87 -21.90
C TRP A 77 -12.21 -33.84 -23.06
N ASN A 78 -13.21 -34.05 -23.92
CA ASN A 78 -13.16 -34.99 -25.05
C ASN A 78 -12.65 -36.40 -24.70
N GLY A 79 -13.02 -36.91 -23.52
CA GLY A 79 -12.62 -38.24 -23.05
C GLY A 79 -11.18 -38.35 -22.52
N GLY A 80 -10.43 -37.25 -22.46
CA GLY A 80 -9.09 -37.17 -21.88
C GLY A 80 -8.99 -36.20 -20.70
N GLN A 81 -7.90 -36.31 -19.92
CA GLN A 81 -7.59 -35.35 -18.85
C GLN A 81 -6.73 -34.21 -19.37
N TYR A 82 -7.22 -32.98 -19.17
CA TYR A 82 -6.54 -31.75 -19.58
C TYR A 82 -6.49 -30.75 -18.43
N LYS A 83 -5.61 -29.76 -18.53
CA LYS A 83 -5.64 -28.59 -17.66
C LYS A 83 -6.61 -27.56 -18.24
N ALA A 84 -7.38 -26.90 -17.38
CA ALA A 84 -8.19 -25.75 -17.75
C ALA A 84 -7.87 -24.56 -16.85
N ARG A 85 -7.72 -23.39 -17.46
CA ARG A 85 -7.61 -22.11 -16.76
C ARG A 85 -9.01 -21.53 -16.58
N LEU A 86 -9.38 -21.33 -15.33
CA LEU A 86 -10.58 -20.60 -14.96
C LEU A 86 -10.20 -19.15 -14.74
N MET A 87 -10.82 -18.27 -15.50
CA MET A 87 -10.51 -16.85 -15.51
C MET A 87 -11.77 -16.02 -15.36
N ILE A 88 -11.61 -14.83 -14.79
CA ILE A 88 -12.67 -13.85 -14.71
C ILE A 88 -12.40 -12.74 -15.73
N ARG A 89 -13.33 -12.53 -16.65
CA ARG A 89 -13.30 -11.43 -17.61
C ARG A 89 -14.36 -10.40 -17.24
N GLU A 90 -13.97 -9.12 -17.17
CA GLU A 90 -14.94 -8.04 -17.03
C GLU A 90 -15.60 -7.79 -18.39
N ILE A 91 -16.93 -7.91 -18.45
CA ILE A 91 -17.73 -7.71 -19.67
C ILE A 91 -18.26 -6.28 -19.72
N LYS A 92 -18.73 -5.78 -18.58
CA LYS A 92 -19.38 -4.47 -18.46
C LYS A 92 -19.09 -3.89 -17.08
N SER A 93 -18.78 -2.60 -17.02
CA SER A 93 -18.72 -1.84 -15.78
C SER A 93 -19.21 -0.42 -16.05
N ASN A 94 -20.36 -0.07 -15.47
CA ASN A 94 -20.92 1.28 -15.53
C ASN A 94 -21.42 1.72 -14.14
N ASN A 95 -22.16 2.82 -14.09
CA ASN A 95 -22.70 3.39 -12.86
C ASN A 95 -23.86 2.59 -12.26
N GLU A 96 -24.42 1.62 -13.00
CA GLU A 96 -25.57 0.82 -12.57
C GLU A 96 -25.14 -0.60 -12.15
N GLU A 97 -24.24 -1.22 -12.92
CA GLU A 97 -23.85 -2.61 -12.73
C GLU A 97 -22.40 -2.90 -13.14
N ILE A 98 -21.90 -4.03 -12.63
CA ILE A 98 -20.65 -4.65 -13.06
C ILE A 98 -20.95 -6.09 -13.43
N THR A 99 -20.68 -6.49 -14.66
CA THR A 99 -20.85 -7.86 -15.14
C THR A 99 -19.48 -8.48 -15.42
N ARG A 100 -19.22 -9.64 -14.83
CA ARG A 100 -18.01 -10.43 -15.06
C ARG A 100 -18.38 -11.86 -15.44
N ALA A 101 -17.66 -12.46 -16.37
CA ALA A 101 -17.85 -13.85 -16.77
C ALA A 101 -16.76 -14.75 -16.18
N LEU A 102 -17.17 -15.92 -15.70
CA LEU A 102 -16.28 -17.04 -15.48
C LEU A 102 -16.07 -17.75 -16.81
N VAL A 103 -14.83 -17.74 -17.27
CA VAL A 103 -14.39 -18.32 -18.53
C VAL A 103 -13.49 -19.51 -18.25
N ARG A 104 -13.63 -20.55 -19.05
CA ARG A 104 -12.80 -21.76 -19.04
C ARG A 104 -12.04 -21.86 -20.35
N GLU A 105 -10.72 -21.87 -20.26
CA GLU A 105 -9.79 -22.18 -21.35
C GLU A 105 -9.14 -23.55 -21.10
N VAL A 106 -9.45 -24.54 -21.94
CA VAL A 106 -8.74 -25.83 -21.92
C VAL A 106 -7.42 -25.66 -22.64
N ILE A 107 -6.34 -26.13 -22.04
CA ILE A 107 -4.98 -25.99 -22.58
C ILE A 107 -4.29 -27.36 -22.71
N ASP A 108 -3.40 -27.45 -23.69
CA ASP A 108 -2.58 -28.63 -23.92
C ASP A 108 -1.27 -28.63 -23.08
N GLY A 109 -0.41 -29.63 -23.31
CA GLY A 109 0.90 -29.72 -22.65
C GLY A 109 1.90 -28.64 -23.04
N ARG A 110 1.67 -27.93 -24.15
CA ARG A 110 2.46 -26.78 -24.63
C ARG A 110 1.84 -25.45 -24.27
N ASN A 111 0.77 -25.46 -23.47
CA ASN A 111 0.07 -24.28 -22.99
C ASN A 111 -0.74 -23.54 -24.08
N GLU A 112 -1.01 -24.21 -25.20
CA GLU A 112 -1.87 -23.73 -26.29
C GLU A 112 -3.35 -23.96 -25.93
N VAL A 113 -4.21 -23.01 -26.31
CA VAL A 113 -5.66 -23.09 -26.03
C VAL A 113 -6.33 -24.03 -27.02
N LEU A 114 -6.94 -25.09 -26.50
CA LEU A 114 -7.67 -26.10 -27.25
C LEU A 114 -9.17 -25.77 -27.36
N ASP A 115 -9.74 -25.19 -26.30
CA ASP A 115 -11.16 -24.91 -26.22
C ASP A 115 -11.44 -23.74 -25.27
N TYR A 116 -12.47 -22.95 -25.58
CA TYR A 116 -12.84 -21.74 -24.85
C TYR A 116 -14.35 -21.71 -24.64
N ALA A 117 -14.79 -21.60 -23.39
CA ALA A 117 -16.22 -21.47 -23.09
C ALA A 117 -16.47 -20.56 -21.89
N THR A 118 -17.67 -19.98 -21.84
CA THR A 118 -18.14 -19.22 -20.67
C THR A 118 -18.96 -20.15 -19.79
N ALA A 119 -18.63 -20.25 -18.51
CA ALA A 119 -19.40 -21.05 -17.55
C ALA A 119 -20.59 -20.31 -16.94
N GLY A 120 -20.48 -18.99 -16.86
CA GLY A 120 -21.56 -18.15 -16.37
C GLY A 120 -21.15 -16.71 -16.25
N LYS A 121 -22.15 -15.86 -16.02
CA LYS A 121 -22.01 -14.43 -15.81
C LYS A 121 -22.49 -14.08 -14.41
N LEU A 122 -21.73 -13.19 -13.76
CA LEU A 122 -22.04 -12.61 -12.46
C LEU A 122 -22.27 -11.13 -12.65
N THR A 123 -23.44 -10.64 -12.25
CA THR A 123 -23.81 -9.23 -12.38
C THR A 123 -24.06 -8.65 -11.01
N PHE A 124 -23.23 -7.69 -10.61
CA PHE A 124 -23.40 -6.90 -9.40
C PHE A 124 -24.20 -5.64 -9.71
N ARG A 125 -25.36 -5.47 -9.06
CA ARG A 125 -26.20 -4.28 -9.18
C ARG A 125 -25.87 -3.29 -8.08
N ARG A 126 -25.46 -2.08 -8.46
CA ARG A 126 -25.03 -1.04 -7.52
C ARG A 126 -26.18 -0.44 -6.71
N LYS A 127 -27.40 -0.42 -7.27
CA LYS A 127 -28.60 0.15 -6.62
C LYS A 127 -28.92 -0.48 -5.27
N ASN A 128 -28.73 -1.79 -5.15
CA ASN A 128 -29.14 -2.59 -3.99
C ASN A 128 -28.03 -3.52 -3.49
N ASN A 129 -26.81 -3.40 -4.03
CA ASN A 129 -25.65 -4.24 -3.72
C ASN A 129 -25.92 -5.75 -3.86
N SER A 130 -26.76 -6.17 -4.81
CA SER A 130 -27.08 -7.59 -5.02
C SER A 130 -26.27 -8.20 -6.16
N ILE A 131 -25.93 -9.49 -6.02
CA ILE A 131 -25.30 -10.29 -7.08
C ILE A 131 -26.37 -11.16 -7.75
N HIS A 132 -26.42 -11.13 -9.07
CA HIS A 132 -27.20 -12.06 -9.87
C HIS A 132 -26.26 -12.99 -10.66
N ILE A 133 -26.55 -14.29 -10.63
CA ILE A 133 -25.73 -15.33 -11.27
C ILE A 133 -26.54 -15.95 -12.42
N GLN A 134 -25.99 -15.86 -13.63
CA GLN A 134 -26.51 -16.53 -14.82
C GLN A 134 -25.56 -17.65 -15.22
N ARG A 135 -26.05 -18.89 -15.23
CA ARG A 135 -25.29 -20.07 -15.65
C ARG A 135 -25.43 -20.28 -17.16
N ASP A 136 -24.41 -20.82 -17.81
CA ASP A 136 -24.52 -21.26 -19.21
C ASP A 136 -25.08 -22.69 -19.26
N PRO A 137 -26.35 -22.89 -19.65
CA PRO A 137 -26.99 -24.21 -19.63
C PRO A 137 -26.39 -25.20 -20.63
N TYR A 138 -25.62 -24.73 -21.61
CA TYR A 138 -25.01 -25.57 -22.65
C TYR A 138 -23.56 -25.93 -22.35
N LEU A 139 -23.00 -25.48 -21.24
CA LEU A 139 -21.63 -25.84 -20.88
C LEU A 139 -21.55 -27.32 -20.49
N HIS A 140 -20.59 -28.02 -21.10
CA HIS A 140 -20.33 -29.42 -20.82
C HIS A 140 -19.88 -29.64 -19.36
N PRO A 141 -20.45 -30.61 -18.62
CA PRO A 141 -20.23 -30.79 -17.18
C PRO A 141 -18.93 -31.55 -16.85
N GLU A 142 -17.84 -31.22 -17.52
CA GLU A 142 -16.50 -31.79 -17.28
C GLU A 142 -15.87 -31.41 -15.94
N TYR A 143 -16.43 -30.40 -15.27
CA TYR A 143 -15.99 -29.87 -13.98
C TYR A 143 -17.15 -29.16 -13.28
N ASN A 144 -17.10 -29.03 -11.95
CA ASN A 144 -18.16 -28.38 -11.16
C ASN A 144 -18.04 -26.84 -11.21
N TYR A 145 -18.28 -26.25 -12.37
CA TYR A 145 -18.24 -24.79 -12.55
C TYR A 145 -19.32 -24.06 -11.75
N TYR A 146 -20.52 -24.65 -11.65
CA TYR A 146 -21.62 -24.06 -10.89
C TYR A 146 -21.31 -23.99 -9.40
N GLY A 147 -20.62 -25.00 -8.86
CA GLY A 147 -20.12 -24.96 -7.49
C GLY A 147 -19.12 -23.82 -7.22
N ILE A 148 -18.41 -23.33 -8.25
CA ILE A 148 -17.58 -22.11 -8.13
C ILE A 148 -18.48 -20.88 -8.13
N LEU A 149 -19.41 -20.77 -9.08
CA LEU A 149 -20.34 -19.64 -9.17
C LEU A 149 -21.13 -19.45 -7.86
N ASP A 150 -21.64 -20.54 -7.30
CA ASP A 150 -22.46 -20.54 -6.06
C ASP A 150 -21.65 -20.16 -4.81
N ARG A 151 -20.32 -20.30 -4.84
CA ARG A 151 -19.45 -19.86 -3.74
C ARG A 151 -19.22 -18.36 -3.76
N ILE A 152 -19.34 -17.70 -4.92
CA ILE A 152 -18.98 -16.28 -5.05
C ILE A 152 -19.85 -15.39 -4.17
N GLU A 153 -21.15 -15.67 -4.02
CA GLU A 153 -22.01 -14.89 -3.15
C GLU A 153 -21.60 -14.98 -1.67
N ARG A 154 -21.22 -16.19 -1.20
CA ARG A 154 -20.67 -16.37 0.15
C ARG A 154 -19.35 -15.63 0.32
N THR A 155 -18.43 -15.76 -0.63
CA THR A 155 -17.15 -15.05 -0.61
C THR A 155 -17.33 -13.53 -0.68
N TYR A 156 -18.36 -13.03 -1.38
CA TYR A 156 -18.72 -11.62 -1.40
C TYR A 156 -19.17 -11.12 -0.03
N ASN A 157 -20.07 -11.86 0.62
CA ASN A 157 -20.54 -11.55 1.97
C ASN A 157 -19.42 -11.62 3.02
N GLU A 158 -18.40 -12.44 2.79
CA GLU A 158 -17.15 -12.35 3.56
C GLU A 158 -16.40 -11.05 3.20
N PHE A 159 -16.08 -10.80 1.94
CA PHE A 159 -15.19 -9.70 1.56
C PHE A 159 -15.74 -8.30 1.83
N ILE A 160 -17.06 -8.12 1.99
CA ILE A 160 -17.64 -6.84 2.42
C ILE A 160 -17.38 -6.54 3.90
N ASN A 161 -17.04 -7.55 4.72
CA ASN A 161 -16.86 -7.42 6.17
C ASN A 161 -15.40 -7.50 6.62
N TYR A 162 -14.49 -7.96 5.76
CA TYR A 162 -13.09 -8.21 6.12
C TYR A 162 -12.11 -7.39 5.27
N HIS A 163 -11.10 -6.84 5.94
CA HIS A 163 -9.89 -6.34 5.31
C HIS A 163 -8.90 -7.48 5.08
N THR A 164 -8.15 -7.38 3.99
CA THR A 164 -7.13 -8.36 3.61
C THR A 164 -5.74 -7.82 3.91
N ARG A 165 -4.74 -8.69 3.76
CA ARG A 165 -3.31 -8.33 3.76
C ARG A 165 -3.00 -7.07 2.99
N ASP A 166 -3.54 -6.90 1.79
CA ASP A 166 -3.18 -5.77 0.93
C ASP A 166 -3.73 -4.45 1.50
N THR A 167 -4.91 -4.47 2.15
CA THR A 167 -5.39 -3.32 2.91
C THR A 167 -4.45 -2.99 4.05
N VAL A 168 -4.14 -3.96 4.92
CA VAL A 168 -3.25 -3.73 6.08
C VAL A 168 -1.87 -3.26 5.65
N ARG A 169 -1.26 -3.89 4.63
CA ARG A 169 0.04 -3.47 4.09
C ARG A 169 0.01 -2.04 3.57
N ASN A 170 -1.05 -1.65 2.86
CA ASN A 170 -1.18 -0.28 2.37
C ASN A 170 -1.32 0.72 3.53
N LEU A 171 -1.99 0.35 4.62
CA LEU A 171 -2.09 1.19 5.83
C LEU A 171 -0.72 1.36 6.50
N VAL A 172 -0.02 0.24 6.75
CA VAL A 172 1.33 0.23 7.32
C VAL A 172 2.26 1.10 6.48
N ASN A 173 2.26 0.92 5.16
CA ASN A 173 3.08 1.70 4.25
C ASN A 173 2.75 3.20 4.28
N LYS A 174 1.47 3.58 4.37
CA LYS A 174 1.07 4.98 4.50
C LYS A 174 1.61 5.61 5.77
N VAL A 175 1.48 4.92 6.91
CA VAL A 175 1.99 5.38 8.21
C VAL A 175 3.51 5.48 8.20
N ILE A 176 4.21 4.47 7.66
CA ILE A 176 5.67 4.50 7.56
C ILE A 176 6.12 5.65 6.64
N ASN A 177 5.44 5.88 5.52
CA ASN A 177 5.80 6.96 4.61
C ASN A 177 5.52 8.35 5.18
N SER A 178 4.53 8.52 6.07
CA SER A 178 4.29 9.79 6.77
C SER A 178 5.34 10.08 7.85
N ALA A 179 6.12 9.07 8.25
CA ALA A 179 7.17 9.20 9.25
C ALA A 179 8.52 9.65 8.66
N ASN A 180 8.53 10.22 7.46
CA ASN A 180 9.72 10.67 6.72
C ASN A 180 10.83 9.62 6.66
N PRO A 181 10.58 8.46 6.03
CA PRO A 181 11.57 7.40 5.96
C PRO A 181 12.74 7.78 5.04
N VAL A 182 13.91 7.20 5.32
CA VAL A 182 15.08 7.20 4.43
C VAL A 182 15.68 5.81 4.31
N ASN A 183 16.04 5.42 3.09
CA ASN A 183 16.71 4.15 2.84
C ASN A 183 18.22 4.26 3.14
N ILE A 184 18.63 3.81 4.33
CA ILE A 184 20.06 3.83 4.71
C ILE A 184 20.86 2.77 3.93
N ILE A 185 20.25 1.61 3.69
CA ILE A 185 20.86 0.49 2.97
C ILE A 185 20.21 0.42 1.59
N PRO A 186 20.97 0.58 0.48
CA PRO A 186 20.42 0.53 -0.86
C PRO A 186 19.69 -0.79 -1.11
N ARG A 187 18.47 -0.72 -1.67
CA ARG A 187 17.64 -1.89 -2.00
C ARG A 187 17.25 -2.76 -0.80
N SER A 188 17.42 -2.27 0.43
CA SER A 188 16.91 -2.92 1.63
C SER A 188 15.40 -2.71 1.76
N GLN A 189 14.73 -3.65 2.42
CA GLN A 189 13.35 -3.46 2.88
C GLN A 189 13.29 -2.54 4.12
N GLY A 190 14.39 -2.44 4.86
CA GLY A 190 14.46 -1.67 6.09
C GLY A 190 14.62 -0.17 5.84
N LYS A 191 13.77 0.62 6.47
CA LYS A 191 13.76 2.09 6.36
C LYS A 191 14.17 2.73 7.67
N PHE A 192 15.00 3.76 7.61
CA PHE A 192 15.30 4.58 8.78
C PHE A 192 14.19 5.59 9.00
N ILE A 193 13.71 5.63 10.24
CA ILE A 193 12.67 6.54 10.70
C ILE A 193 13.24 7.43 11.81
N PRO A 194 13.15 8.77 11.69
CA PRO A 194 13.57 9.71 12.74
C PRO A 194 12.93 9.43 14.09
N LYS A 195 13.68 9.66 15.17
CA LYS A 195 13.22 9.42 16.55
C LYS A 195 11.94 10.15 16.98
N ASN A 196 11.60 11.25 16.32
CA ASN A 196 10.38 12.00 16.60
C ASN A 196 9.12 11.15 16.36
N ASN A 197 9.21 10.13 15.51
CA ASN A 197 8.12 9.23 15.16
C ASN A 197 8.10 7.95 16.02
N TYR A 198 8.86 7.89 17.13
CA TYR A 198 8.99 6.68 17.93
C TYR A 198 7.65 6.11 18.43
N TYR A 199 6.77 6.97 18.96
CA TYR A 199 5.45 6.52 19.45
C TYR A 199 4.54 6.02 18.32
N LEU A 200 4.65 6.61 17.13
CA LEU A 200 3.93 6.14 15.95
C LEU A 200 4.38 4.72 15.56
N LEU A 201 5.70 4.46 15.56
CA LEU A 201 6.27 3.14 15.29
C LEU A 201 5.90 2.12 16.38
N LEU A 202 5.88 2.52 17.65
CA LEU A 202 5.41 1.64 18.73
C LEU A 202 3.94 1.26 18.58
N GLY A 203 3.08 2.22 18.22
CA GLY A 203 1.68 1.95 17.92
C GLY A 203 1.53 0.97 16.76
N LEU A 204 2.29 1.17 15.69
CA LEU A 204 2.25 0.31 14.52
C LEU A 204 2.79 -1.10 14.80
N LYS A 205 3.86 -1.20 15.60
CA LYS A 205 4.38 -2.47 16.10
C LYS A 205 3.34 -3.22 16.94
N GLY A 206 2.71 -2.53 17.89
CA GLY A 206 1.65 -3.11 18.72
C GLY A 206 0.49 -3.62 17.87
N LEU A 207 0.04 -2.83 16.88
CA LEU A 207 -0.99 -3.25 15.93
C LEU A 207 -0.60 -4.55 15.24
N LEU A 208 0.61 -4.63 14.68
CA LEU A 208 1.05 -5.82 13.93
C LEU A 208 1.21 -7.05 14.83
N GLU A 209 1.59 -6.87 16.10
CA GLU A 209 1.61 -7.95 17.10
C GLU A 209 0.20 -8.46 17.39
N GLU A 210 -0.79 -7.58 17.53
CA GLU A 210 -2.19 -7.96 17.77
C GLU A 210 -2.89 -8.50 16.52
N LEU A 211 -2.33 -8.28 15.33
CA LEU A 211 -2.79 -8.90 14.08
C LEU A 211 -2.32 -10.35 13.90
N ARG A 212 -1.37 -10.85 14.70
CA ARG A 212 -0.84 -12.22 14.60
C ARG A 212 -1.92 -13.31 14.62
N PRO A 213 -2.96 -13.27 15.47
CA PRO A 213 -4.01 -14.29 15.47
C PRO A 213 -4.82 -14.37 14.17
N TYR A 214 -4.83 -13.29 13.38
CA TYR A 214 -5.55 -13.20 12.10
C TYR A 214 -4.68 -13.60 10.89
N ALA A 215 -3.38 -13.82 11.12
CA ALA A 215 -2.36 -13.97 10.10
C ALA A 215 -1.99 -15.44 9.85
N LYS A 216 -1.76 -15.77 8.57
CA LYS A 216 -1.18 -17.05 8.12
C LYS A 216 0.32 -16.89 7.92
N GLY A 217 1.05 -16.84 9.02
CA GLY A 217 2.51 -16.69 9.04
C GLY A 217 2.96 -15.59 9.99
N GLU A 218 4.22 -15.19 9.87
CA GLU A 218 4.81 -14.17 10.71
C GLU A 218 4.24 -12.78 10.40
N CYS A 219 3.67 -12.13 11.40
CA CYS A 219 3.18 -10.75 11.36
C CYS A 219 3.84 -9.97 12.48
N GLY A 220 4.47 -8.84 12.16
CA GLY A 220 5.21 -8.08 13.15
C GLY A 220 6.06 -6.97 12.56
N MET A 221 6.69 -6.23 13.46
CA MET A 221 7.63 -5.17 13.16
C MET A 221 8.82 -5.22 14.11
N ASP A 222 10.01 -5.16 13.53
CA ASP A 222 11.28 -5.02 14.23
C ASP A 222 11.78 -3.58 14.12
N LEU A 223 12.21 -3.05 15.27
CA LEU A 223 12.75 -1.70 15.40
C LEU A 223 14.17 -1.81 15.93
N ILE A 224 15.16 -1.55 15.08
CA ILE A 224 16.57 -1.58 15.44
C ILE A 224 17.01 -0.14 15.73
N PRO A 225 17.43 0.19 16.97
CA PRO A 225 17.83 1.55 17.31
C PRO A 225 19.12 1.96 16.59
N ILE A 226 19.14 3.17 16.04
CA ILE A 226 20.34 3.79 15.46
C ILE A 226 20.89 4.81 16.44
N VAL A 227 22.07 4.50 16.99
CA VAL A 227 22.74 5.30 18.01
C VAL A 227 23.32 6.58 17.39
N ASN A 228 23.26 7.66 18.15
CA ASN A 228 23.74 8.99 17.76
C ASN A 228 25.27 9.09 17.86
N THR A 229 25.98 8.47 16.92
CA THR A 229 27.42 8.63 16.73
C THR A 229 27.72 9.53 15.54
N ALA A 230 28.96 10.04 15.44
CA ALA A 230 29.37 10.87 14.30
C ALA A 230 29.23 10.11 12.95
N GLU A 231 29.66 8.85 12.92
CA GLU A 231 29.56 7.99 11.75
C GLU A 231 28.10 7.75 11.32
N GLN A 232 27.21 7.45 12.27
CA GLN A 232 25.80 7.21 11.97
C GLN A 232 25.09 8.49 11.53
N ARG A 233 25.43 9.66 12.11
CA ARG A 233 24.94 10.96 11.64
C ARG A 233 25.35 11.22 10.20
N GLU A 234 26.62 10.99 9.85
CA GLU A 234 27.10 11.17 8.48
C GLU A 234 26.40 10.23 7.50
N LEU A 235 26.23 8.96 7.87
CA LEU A 235 25.52 7.97 7.06
C LEU A 235 24.08 8.39 6.79
N VAL A 236 23.33 8.75 7.84
CA VAL A 236 21.94 9.21 7.73
C VAL A 236 21.87 10.49 6.90
N ALA A 237 22.72 11.48 7.17
CA ALA A 237 22.75 12.76 6.44
C ALA A 237 23.01 12.56 4.95
N ARG A 238 24.00 11.74 4.61
CA ARG A 238 24.32 11.41 3.21
C ARG A 238 23.15 10.71 2.52
N ARG A 239 22.53 9.73 3.17
CA ARG A 239 21.43 8.95 2.58
C ARG A 239 20.17 9.79 2.41
N ALA A 240 19.81 10.58 3.41
CA ALA A 240 18.72 11.54 3.33
C ALA A 240 18.96 12.56 2.21
N SER A 241 20.19 13.08 2.08
CA SER A 241 20.53 14.03 1.02
C SER A 241 20.36 13.44 -0.37
N ILE A 242 20.81 12.20 -0.59
CA ILE A 242 20.67 11.50 -1.88
C ILE A 242 19.19 11.27 -2.22
N GLU A 243 18.39 10.82 -1.25
CA GLU A 243 16.97 10.53 -1.45
C GLU A 243 16.17 11.80 -1.75
N ILE A 244 16.36 12.86 -0.94
CA ILE A 244 15.70 14.16 -1.14
C ILE A 244 16.14 14.80 -2.47
N ALA A 245 17.43 14.70 -2.85
CA ALA A 245 17.90 15.17 -4.15
C ALA A 245 17.19 14.46 -5.31
N GLY A 246 17.07 13.13 -5.24
CA GLY A 246 16.38 12.36 -6.27
C GLY A 246 14.88 12.68 -6.36
N GLU A 247 14.22 12.93 -5.24
CA GLU A 247 12.82 13.38 -5.22
C GLU A 247 12.65 14.79 -5.82
N LEU A 248 13.59 15.69 -5.55
CA LEU A 248 13.62 17.02 -6.16
C LEU A 248 13.85 16.94 -7.68
N ASP A 249 14.79 16.12 -8.14
CA ASP A 249 15.04 15.90 -9.57
C ASP A 249 13.80 15.36 -10.27
N ALA A 250 13.05 14.46 -9.63
CA ALA A 250 11.78 13.96 -10.13
C ALA A 250 10.70 15.06 -10.22
N LEU A 251 10.62 15.95 -9.24
CA LEU A 251 9.73 17.12 -9.29
C LEU A 251 10.09 18.09 -10.43
N VAL A 252 11.39 18.33 -10.64
CA VAL A 252 11.87 19.17 -11.74
C VAL A 252 11.55 18.55 -13.09
N ALA A 253 11.75 17.24 -13.25
CA ALA A 253 11.41 16.52 -14.48
C ALA A 253 9.90 16.56 -14.76
N GLU A 254 9.07 16.36 -13.74
CA GLU A 254 7.62 16.45 -13.85
C GLU A 254 7.15 17.86 -14.26
N LEU A 255 7.75 18.91 -13.68
CA LEU A 255 7.49 20.29 -14.08
C LEU A 255 7.89 20.52 -15.55
N ALA A 256 9.07 20.05 -15.97
CA ALA A 256 9.54 20.20 -17.34
C ALA A 256 8.62 19.49 -18.35
N GLU A 257 8.17 18.28 -18.04
CA GLU A 257 7.20 17.53 -18.85
C GLU A 257 5.86 18.27 -18.95
N HIS A 258 5.38 18.86 -17.86
CA HIS A 258 4.18 19.68 -17.87
C HIS A 258 4.32 20.93 -18.75
N LEU A 259 5.44 21.66 -18.65
CA LEU A 259 5.70 22.84 -19.48
C LEU A 259 5.81 22.50 -20.98
N GLN A 260 6.27 21.29 -21.33
CA GLN A 260 6.36 20.84 -22.72
C GLN A 260 5.00 20.41 -23.30
N LYS A 261 4.08 19.88 -22.48
CA LYS A 261 2.87 19.21 -22.99
C LYS A 261 1.70 20.13 -23.34
N SER A 262 1.56 21.36 -22.82
CA SER A 262 0.63 22.43 -23.28
C SER A 262 0.62 23.64 -22.35
N GLY A 263 0.34 24.84 -22.90
CA GLY A 263 0.16 26.11 -22.18
C GLY A 263 -1.08 26.23 -21.29
N ASP A 264 -1.48 25.14 -20.63
CA ASP A 264 -2.50 25.13 -19.59
C ASP A 264 -1.85 24.71 -18.27
N ASN A 265 -1.29 25.70 -17.56
CA ASN A 265 -0.85 25.55 -16.19
C ASN A 265 -2.09 25.42 -15.30
N SER A 266 -2.76 24.26 -15.33
CA SER A 266 -3.93 24.05 -14.48
C SER A 266 -3.50 24.32 -13.03
N LEU A 267 -4.21 25.24 -12.36
CA LEU A 267 -3.90 25.70 -11.01
C LEU A 267 -3.68 24.53 -10.02
N SER A 268 -4.38 23.42 -10.22
CA SER A 268 -4.27 22.18 -9.44
C SER A 268 -2.90 21.50 -9.56
N THR A 269 -2.29 21.47 -10.76
CA THR A 269 -0.95 20.91 -10.97
C THR A 269 0.11 21.76 -10.26
N VAL A 270 0.02 23.09 -10.39
CA VAL A 270 0.92 24.02 -9.71
C VAL A 270 0.83 23.85 -8.19
N GLN A 271 -0.40 23.86 -7.65
CA GLN A 271 -0.62 23.64 -6.21
C GLN A 271 -0.03 22.32 -5.73
N ARG A 272 -0.25 21.22 -6.47
CA ARG A 272 0.29 19.90 -6.12
C ARG A 272 1.83 19.89 -6.12
N LEU A 273 2.48 20.48 -7.11
CA LEU A 273 3.95 20.56 -7.18
C LEU A 273 4.51 21.44 -6.05
N THR A 274 3.87 22.57 -5.76
CA THR A 274 4.24 23.44 -4.65
C THR A 274 4.09 22.73 -3.30
N SER A 275 2.98 22.03 -3.05
CA SER A 275 2.79 21.26 -1.81
C SER A 275 3.88 20.22 -1.61
N ARG A 276 4.22 19.44 -2.65
CA ARG A 276 5.31 18.45 -2.58
C ARG A 276 6.67 19.08 -2.32
N ALA A 277 6.94 20.25 -2.88
CA ALA A 277 8.19 20.98 -2.63
C ALA A 277 8.27 21.50 -1.18
N ILE A 278 7.14 21.95 -0.62
CA ILE A 278 7.04 22.35 0.80
C ILE A 278 7.31 21.13 1.70
N GLU A 279 6.69 19.98 1.42
CA GLU A 279 6.93 18.72 2.16
C GLU A 279 8.42 18.32 2.13
N LEU A 280 9.09 18.42 0.98
CA LEU A 280 10.54 18.18 0.90
C LEU A 280 11.35 19.18 1.71
N GLN A 281 10.95 20.45 1.73
CA GLN A 281 11.62 21.48 2.55
C GLN A 281 11.50 21.18 4.04
N GLU A 282 10.34 20.72 4.50
CA GLU A 282 10.13 20.29 5.88
C GLU A 282 10.99 19.07 6.23
N ARG A 283 11.07 18.08 5.32
CA ARG A 283 11.97 16.92 5.47
C ARG A 283 13.43 17.34 5.59
N VAL A 284 13.91 18.27 4.76
CA VAL A 284 15.27 18.83 4.87
C VAL A 284 15.48 19.41 6.27
N ARG A 285 14.57 20.26 6.76
CA ARG A 285 14.69 20.89 8.09
C ARG A 285 14.72 19.85 9.21
N GLU A 286 13.89 18.81 9.13
CA GLU A 286 13.90 17.72 10.11
C GLU A 286 15.26 17.01 10.15
N TYR A 287 15.78 16.61 8.97
CA TYR A 287 17.05 15.91 8.89
C TYR A 287 18.24 16.78 9.28
N GLU A 288 18.27 18.06 8.88
CA GLU A 288 19.31 19.01 9.31
C GLU A 288 19.38 19.12 10.83
N LYS A 289 18.21 19.23 11.48
CA LYS A 289 18.10 19.27 12.94
C LYS A 289 18.50 17.94 13.58
N LEU A 290 18.12 16.81 12.98
CA LEU A 290 18.36 15.48 13.52
C LEU A 290 19.85 15.12 13.51
N VAL A 291 20.53 15.36 12.40
CA VAL A 291 21.94 14.97 12.19
C VAL A 291 22.91 16.11 12.45
N ASN A 292 22.42 17.32 12.72
CA ASN A 292 23.23 18.53 12.93
C ASN A 292 24.19 18.83 11.76
N VAL A 293 23.73 18.62 10.52
CA VAL A 293 24.45 18.93 9.28
C VAL A 293 23.56 19.79 8.40
N ARG A 294 24.10 20.88 7.86
CA ARG A 294 23.35 21.75 6.93
C ARG A 294 23.36 21.17 5.52
N MET A 295 22.19 21.08 4.91
CA MET A 295 21.94 20.67 3.53
C MET A 295 21.73 21.90 2.64
N ASN A 296 22.69 22.84 2.68
CA ASN A 296 22.56 24.16 2.06
C ASN A 296 22.18 24.12 0.57
N VAL A 297 22.76 23.17 -0.19
CA VAL A 297 22.52 23.02 -1.64
C VAL A 297 21.05 22.65 -1.89
N LEU A 298 20.54 21.62 -1.21
CA LEU A 298 19.15 21.19 -1.33
C LEU A 298 18.17 22.29 -0.93
N ARG A 299 18.47 23.02 0.15
CA ARG A 299 17.64 24.14 0.59
C ARG A 299 17.58 25.26 -0.45
N ALA A 300 18.71 25.60 -1.07
CA ALA A 300 18.75 26.61 -2.12
C ALA A 300 17.97 26.17 -3.36
N GLN A 301 18.16 24.93 -3.80
CA GLN A 301 17.45 24.37 -4.96
C GLN A 301 15.93 24.27 -4.72
N LEU A 302 15.49 23.86 -3.52
CA LEU A 302 14.06 23.84 -3.16
C LEU A 302 13.46 25.25 -3.12
N ALA A 303 14.17 26.22 -2.56
CA ALA A 303 13.72 27.61 -2.53
C ALA A 303 13.58 28.19 -3.95
N GLU A 304 14.53 27.88 -4.83
CA GLU A 304 14.48 28.25 -6.25
C GLU A 304 13.35 27.54 -7.00
N PHE A 305 13.11 26.26 -6.74
CA PHE A 305 12.00 25.52 -7.33
C PHE A 305 10.65 26.14 -6.93
N ILE A 306 10.45 26.38 -5.63
CA ILE A 306 9.20 26.98 -5.11
C ILE A 306 8.98 28.37 -5.72
N SER A 307 10.04 29.20 -5.83
CA SER A 307 9.91 30.55 -6.39
C SER A 307 9.55 30.56 -7.87
N ARG A 308 9.98 29.54 -8.63
CA ARG A 308 9.67 29.37 -10.06
C ARG A 308 8.29 28.77 -10.31
N VAL A 309 7.82 27.88 -9.43
CA VAL A 309 6.52 27.20 -9.59
C VAL A 309 5.36 28.06 -9.08
N THR A 310 5.59 28.93 -8.10
CA THR A 310 4.54 29.80 -7.54
C THR A 310 4.46 31.12 -8.33
N PRO A 311 3.44 31.38 -9.16
CA PRO A 311 3.32 32.64 -9.90
C PRO A 311 3.18 33.85 -8.95
N GLU A 312 3.67 35.01 -9.39
CA GLU A 312 3.70 36.26 -8.60
C GLU A 312 2.32 36.72 -8.11
N GLU A 313 1.24 36.35 -8.79
CA GLU A 313 -0.14 36.71 -8.43
C GLU A 313 -0.64 36.04 -7.14
N SER A 314 -0.06 34.90 -6.75
CA SER A 314 -0.39 34.20 -5.49
C SER A 314 0.31 34.78 -4.25
N ARG A 315 1.22 35.74 -4.42
CA ARG A 315 1.96 36.38 -3.31
C ARG A 315 1.18 37.49 -2.60
N GLN A 316 0.01 37.88 -3.11
CA GLN A 316 -0.82 38.95 -2.51
C GLN A 316 -1.99 38.45 -1.66
N ALA A 317 -2.16 37.13 -1.50
CA ALA A 317 -3.26 36.52 -0.74
C ALA A 317 -2.82 35.76 0.52
N ILE A 318 -1.59 36.00 1.00
CA ILE A 318 -1.06 35.58 2.31
C ILE A 318 -0.47 36.84 2.96
#